data_AF-A0A553FY79-F1
#
_entry.id   AF-A0A553FY79-F1
#
_cell.length_a   1.000
_cell.length_b   1.000
_cell.length_c   1.000
_cell.angle_alpha   90.00
_cell.angle_beta   90.00
_cell.angle_gamma   90.00
#
_symmetry.space_group_name_H-M   'P 1'
#
loop_
_entity.id
_entity.type
_entity.pdbx_description
1 polymer ?
#
loop_
_entity_poly.entity_id
_entity_poly.type
_entity_poly.pdbx_seq_one_letter_code
_entity_poly.pdbx_strand_id
1 'polypeptide(L)'
;MKKILITTMVLMVAFASKGQDAVSRFFDKYANDESFTNVNITSRMFGLFTDLELEDKEDQEVLDAIGKLKGLKILAKEDINNGKQLYKEAFGLVPSREYDELMSVRDKDKDMKFLIKEKNGKVDELLMIMGGDHEFFILTIFGEIDLKQVAKISRAMDIDGLEQLEKLDGN
;
A
#
# COMPACT_ATOMS: atom_id res chain seq x y z
N MET A 1 -28.15 -17.48 37.69
CA MET A 1 -27.12 -18.20 36.92
C MET A 1 -27.33 -18.12 35.40
N LYS A 2 -28.53 -18.36 34.85
CA LYS A 2 -28.79 -18.22 33.40
C LYS A 2 -28.54 -16.81 32.81
N LYS A 3 -28.77 -15.75 33.61
CA LYS A 3 -28.53 -14.35 33.18
C LYS A 3 -27.05 -13.96 33.11
N ILE A 4 -26.17 -14.60 33.89
CA ILE A 4 -24.72 -14.33 33.87
C ILE A 4 -24.08 -14.97 32.64
N LEU A 5 -24.50 -16.19 32.27
CA LEU A 5 -24.01 -16.86 31.06
C LEU A 5 -24.30 -16.05 29.78
N ILE A 6 -25.46 -15.41 29.68
CA ILE A 6 -25.84 -14.61 28.51
C ILE A 6 -24.97 -13.34 28.42
N THR A 7 -24.69 -12.68 29.55
CA THR A 7 -23.84 -11.48 29.57
C THR A 7 -22.39 -11.80 29.17
N THR A 8 -21.85 -12.95 29.57
CA THR A 8 -20.49 -13.38 29.19
C THR A 8 -20.40 -13.76 27.71
N MET A 9 -21.47 -14.30 27.11
CA MET A 9 -21.50 -14.69 25.70
C MET A 9 -21.60 -13.49 24.75
N VAL A 10 -22.27 -12.41 25.15
CA VAL A 10 -22.33 -11.15 24.37
C VAL A 10 -20.99 -10.41 24.38
N LEU A 11 -20.20 -10.53 25.47
CA LEU A 11 -18.86 -9.96 25.57
C LEU A 11 -17.81 -10.64 24.69
N MET A 12 -17.99 -11.93 24.32
CA MET A 12 -17.05 -12.62 23.41
C MET A 12 -17.23 -12.24 21.94
N VAL A 13 -18.44 -11.82 21.52
CA VAL A 13 -18.70 -11.43 20.13
C VAL A 13 -18.04 -10.09 19.78
N ALA A 14 -17.77 -9.22 20.77
CA ALA A 14 -17.12 -7.94 20.58
C ALA A 14 -15.61 -8.02 20.25
N PHE A 15 -14.98 -9.19 20.38
CA PHE A 15 -13.55 -9.38 20.06
C PHE A 15 -13.30 -9.99 18.67
N ALA A 16 -14.34 -10.21 17.87
CA ALA A 16 -14.20 -10.77 16.52
C ALA A 16 -14.05 -9.72 15.41
N SER A 17 -14.04 -8.43 15.73
CA SER A 17 -13.59 -7.40 14.78
C SER A 17 -12.07 -7.40 14.69
N LYS A 18 -11.51 -8.51 14.16
CA LYS A 18 -10.14 -8.51 13.66
C LYS A 18 -10.06 -7.38 12.64
N GLY A 19 -9.24 -6.39 12.95
CA GLY A 19 -9.13 -5.13 12.23
C GLY A 19 -9.05 -5.35 10.74
N GLN A 20 -10.15 -5.06 10.04
CA GLN A 20 -10.07 -4.68 8.64
C GLN A 20 -9.19 -3.44 8.65
N ASP A 21 -7.96 -3.63 8.18
CA ASP A 21 -6.90 -2.64 8.09
C ASP A 21 -7.48 -1.32 7.55
N ALA A 22 -7.18 -0.22 8.24
CA ALA A 22 -7.84 1.06 7.96
C ALA A 22 -7.46 1.61 6.58
N VAL A 23 -6.28 1.24 6.07
CA VAL A 23 -5.86 1.50 4.68
C VAL A 23 -6.76 0.72 3.73
N SER A 24 -6.93 -0.59 3.97
CA SER A 24 -7.88 -1.42 3.20
C SER A 24 -9.30 -0.84 3.16
N ARG A 25 -9.79 -0.20 4.24
CA ARG A 25 -11.11 0.47 4.23
C ARG A 25 -11.17 1.68 3.31
N PHE A 26 -10.10 2.47 3.20
CA PHE A 26 -10.04 3.58 2.24
C PHE A 26 -10.12 3.03 0.81
N PHE A 27 -9.35 1.98 0.53
CA PHE A 27 -9.43 1.28 -0.75
C PHE A 27 -10.85 0.77 -1.03
N ASP A 28 -11.46 0.05 -0.09
CA ASP A 28 -12.81 -0.52 -0.26
C ASP A 28 -13.88 0.57 -0.45
N LYS A 29 -13.73 1.72 0.21
CA LYS A 29 -14.66 2.86 0.09
C LYS A 29 -14.68 3.44 -1.32
N TYR A 30 -13.51 3.60 -1.94
CA TYR A 30 -13.38 4.23 -3.26
C TYR A 30 -13.23 3.22 -4.40
N ALA A 31 -13.14 1.92 -4.10
CA ALA A 31 -12.96 0.87 -5.10
C ALA A 31 -14.09 0.79 -6.14
N ASN A 32 -15.31 1.19 -5.77
CA ASN A 32 -16.49 1.20 -6.65
C ASN A 32 -16.84 2.62 -7.14
N ASP A 33 -16.02 3.62 -6.83
CA ASP A 33 -16.21 4.98 -7.31
C ASP A 33 -15.57 5.09 -8.69
N GLU A 34 -16.40 5.19 -9.74
CA GLU A 34 -15.95 5.28 -11.13
C GLU A 34 -15.10 6.52 -11.43
N SER A 35 -15.07 7.51 -10.53
CA SER A 35 -14.19 8.67 -10.65
C SER A 35 -12.75 8.39 -10.22
N PHE A 36 -12.46 7.18 -9.71
CA PHE A 36 -11.11 6.72 -9.43
C PHE A 36 -10.69 5.63 -10.41
N THR A 37 -9.46 5.70 -10.85
CA THR A 37 -8.77 4.56 -11.46
C THR A 37 -8.39 3.60 -10.35
N ASN A 38 -8.96 2.38 -10.38
CA ASN A 38 -8.72 1.33 -9.40
C ASN A 38 -7.97 0.16 -10.04
N VAL A 39 -6.77 -0.11 -9.56
CA VAL A 39 -5.95 -1.25 -9.99
C VAL A 39 -5.69 -2.17 -8.80
N ASN A 40 -5.98 -3.45 -8.96
CA ASN A 40 -5.72 -4.47 -7.94
C ASN A 40 -4.98 -5.65 -8.58
N ILE A 41 -3.70 -5.77 -8.26
CA ILE A 41 -2.82 -6.84 -8.75
C ILE A 41 -2.65 -7.85 -7.63
N THR A 42 -2.90 -9.12 -7.93
CA THR A 42 -2.74 -10.23 -6.98
C THR A 42 -1.50 -11.04 -7.30
N SER A 43 -1.02 -11.83 -6.32
CA SER A 43 0.10 -12.76 -6.52
C SER A 43 -0.03 -13.71 -7.71
N ARG A 44 -1.26 -13.97 -8.18
CA ARG A 44 -1.46 -14.78 -9.40
C ARG A 44 -0.94 -14.08 -10.66
N MET A 45 -1.07 -12.76 -10.73
CA MET A 45 -0.54 -12.00 -11.87
C MET A 45 0.99 -11.97 -11.83
N PHE A 46 1.57 -11.81 -10.64
CA PHE A 46 3.02 -11.88 -10.41
C PHE A 46 3.63 -13.21 -10.84
N GLY A 47 2.96 -14.33 -10.55
CA GLY A 47 3.40 -15.65 -10.99
C GLY A 47 3.37 -15.86 -12.52
N LEU A 48 2.60 -15.07 -13.27
CA LEU A 48 2.65 -15.14 -14.75
C LEU A 48 3.88 -14.43 -15.32
N PHE A 49 4.41 -13.43 -14.61
CA PHE A 49 5.63 -12.72 -15.01
C PHE A 49 6.89 -13.53 -14.69
N THR A 50 6.89 -14.35 -13.64
CA THR A 50 8.04 -15.22 -13.31
C THR A 50 8.28 -16.33 -14.34
N ASP A 51 7.28 -16.64 -15.16
CA ASP A 51 7.37 -17.68 -16.20
C ASP A 51 7.78 -17.12 -17.58
N LEU A 52 7.79 -15.79 -17.75
CA LEU A 52 8.11 -15.10 -19.00
C LEU A 52 9.43 -14.35 -18.85
N GLU A 53 10.43 -14.78 -19.63
CA GLU A 53 11.69 -14.06 -19.93
C GLU A 53 12.68 -13.92 -18.75
N LEU A 54 13.56 -14.93 -18.64
CA LEU A 54 14.80 -14.89 -17.86
C LEU A 54 15.98 -14.75 -18.82
N GLU A 55 16.34 -13.53 -19.20
CA GLU A 55 17.51 -13.28 -20.06
C GLU A 55 18.76 -12.93 -19.24
N ASP A 56 18.63 -12.21 -18.11
CA ASP A 56 19.77 -11.81 -17.27
C ASP A 56 19.59 -12.05 -15.75
N LYS A 57 20.73 -12.08 -15.02
CA LYS A 57 20.74 -12.30 -13.56
C LYS A 57 20.05 -11.20 -12.74
N GLU A 58 20.03 -9.97 -13.27
CA GLU A 58 19.36 -8.85 -12.61
C GLU A 58 17.84 -9.03 -12.64
N ASP A 59 17.30 -9.61 -13.71
CA ASP A 59 15.88 -9.93 -13.84
C ASP A 59 15.45 -11.00 -12.83
N GLN A 60 16.31 -11.98 -12.53
CA GLN A 60 16.03 -13.01 -11.54
C GLN A 60 15.84 -12.45 -10.13
N GLU A 61 16.66 -11.48 -9.71
CA GLU A 61 16.50 -10.85 -8.38
C GLU A 61 15.18 -10.09 -8.27
N VAL A 62 14.76 -9.41 -9.35
CA VAL A 62 13.51 -8.66 -9.41
C VAL A 62 12.32 -9.61 -9.39
N LEU A 63 12.36 -10.70 -10.16
CA LEU A 63 11.31 -11.72 -10.17
C LEU A 63 11.17 -12.42 -8.81
N ASP A 64 12.28 -12.72 -8.13
CA ASP A 64 12.25 -13.28 -6.78
C ASP A 64 11.64 -12.30 -5.77
N ALA A 65 11.88 -11.00 -5.92
CA ALA A 65 11.28 -9.96 -5.10
C ALA A 65 9.77 -9.83 -5.37
N ILE A 66 9.36 -9.82 -6.64
CA ILE A 66 7.96 -9.78 -7.07
C ILE A 66 7.19 -11.02 -6.57
N GLY A 67 7.81 -12.21 -6.64
CA GLY A 67 7.21 -13.46 -6.16
C GLY A 67 6.92 -13.50 -4.66
N LYS A 68 7.58 -12.65 -3.86
CA LYS A 68 7.33 -12.50 -2.41
C LYS A 68 6.18 -11.54 -2.10
N LEU A 69 5.68 -10.81 -3.09
CA LEU A 69 4.55 -9.92 -2.94
C LEU A 69 3.23 -10.71 -2.94
N LYS A 70 2.31 -10.34 -2.05
CA LYS A 70 0.95 -10.91 -2.01
C LYS A 70 0.01 -10.14 -2.93
N GLY A 71 0.25 -8.84 -3.09
CA GLY A 71 -0.53 -8.00 -3.97
C GLY A 71 -0.12 -6.53 -3.93
N LEU A 72 -0.69 -5.78 -4.86
CA LEU A 72 -0.58 -4.34 -4.98
C LEU A 72 -1.97 -3.77 -5.26
N LYS A 73 -2.30 -2.65 -4.62
CA LYS A 73 -3.52 -1.88 -4.88
C LYS A 73 -3.16 -0.44 -5.16
N ILE A 74 -3.81 0.15 -6.15
CA ILE A 74 -3.66 1.54 -6.54
C ILE A 74 -5.06 2.17 -6.67
N LEU A 75 -5.20 3.35 -6.08
CA LEU A 75 -6.28 4.28 -6.41
C LEU A 75 -5.66 5.59 -6.86
N ALA A 76 -6.02 6.01 -8.07
CA ALA A 76 -5.59 7.27 -8.64
C ALA A 76 -6.81 8.09 -9.06
N LYS A 77 -6.69 9.41 -8.94
CA LYS A 77 -7.69 10.35 -9.41
C LYS A 77 -7.02 11.58 -9.96
N GLU A 78 -7.28 11.87 -11.23
CA GLU A 78 -6.70 12.98 -11.99
C GLU A 78 -7.77 14.03 -12.31
N ASP A 79 -7.36 15.19 -12.83
CA ASP A 79 -8.24 16.30 -13.22
C ASP A 79 -9.17 16.80 -12.10
N ILE A 80 -8.69 16.78 -10.86
CA ILE A 80 -9.44 17.25 -9.68
C ILE A 80 -8.96 18.60 -9.15
N ASN A 81 -9.64 19.13 -8.13
CA ASN A 81 -9.20 20.32 -7.38
C ASN A 81 -9.10 20.05 -5.86
N ASN A 82 -9.32 18.81 -5.45
CA ASN A 82 -9.40 18.40 -4.05
C ASN A 82 -8.37 17.32 -3.68
N GLY A 83 -7.28 17.18 -4.45
CA GLY A 83 -6.25 16.16 -4.21
C GLY A 83 -5.61 16.27 -2.82
N LYS A 84 -5.25 17.49 -2.39
CA LYS A 84 -4.76 17.78 -1.02
C LYS A 84 -5.78 17.43 0.09
N GLN A 85 -7.08 17.47 -0.20
CA GLN A 85 -8.12 17.05 0.76
C GLN A 85 -8.18 15.52 0.86
N LEU A 86 -8.15 14.83 -0.28
CA LEU A 86 -8.11 13.37 -0.35
C LEU A 86 -6.86 12.81 0.34
N TYR A 87 -5.70 13.47 0.16
CA TYR A 87 -4.48 13.15 0.90
C TYR A 87 -4.67 13.21 2.42
N LYS A 88 -5.27 14.28 2.93
CA LYS A 88 -5.53 14.44 4.37
C LYS A 88 -6.52 13.40 4.89
N GLU A 89 -7.56 13.08 4.12
CA GLU A 89 -8.52 12.04 4.45
C GLU A 89 -7.85 10.67 4.52
N ALA A 90 -7.11 10.29 3.47
CA ALA A 90 -6.41 9.02 3.37
C ALA A 90 -5.38 8.86 4.49
N PHE A 91 -4.50 9.86 4.67
CA PHE A 91 -3.48 9.86 5.72
C PHE A 91 -4.11 9.82 7.12
N GLY A 92 -5.23 10.52 7.33
CA GLY A 92 -5.94 10.52 8.61
C GLY A 92 -6.54 9.16 9.00
N LEU A 93 -6.72 8.25 8.03
CA LEU A 93 -7.17 6.88 8.30
C LEU A 93 -6.02 5.92 8.58
N VAL A 94 -4.76 6.29 8.29
CA VAL A 94 -3.61 5.43 8.54
C VAL A 94 -3.40 5.25 10.05
N PRO A 95 -3.39 4.01 10.57
CA PRO A 95 -3.14 3.76 11.99
C PRO A 95 -1.70 4.08 12.36
N SER A 96 -1.47 5.25 12.95
CA SER A 96 -0.14 5.75 13.34
C SER A 96 0.67 4.87 14.30
N ARG A 97 0.06 3.82 14.89
CA ARG A 97 0.76 2.83 15.73
C ARG A 97 1.25 1.61 14.95
N GLU A 98 0.74 1.40 13.75
CA GLU A 98 1.08 0.24 12.90
C GLU A 98 2.00 0.64 11.75
N TYR A 99 2.08 1.93 11.42
CA TYR A 99 2.88 2.44 10.33
C TYR A 99 3.94 3.42 10.82
N ASP A 100 5.16 3.23 10.34
CA ASP A 100 6.28 4.14 10.51
C ASP A 100 6.51 4.93 9.21
N GLU A 101 6.76 6.23 9.33
CA GLU A 101 7.10 7.07 8.17
C GLU A 101 8.55 6.83 7.74
N LEU A 102 8.74 6.40 6.50
CA LEU A 102 10.07 6.26 5.91
C LEU A 102 10.56 7.57 5.30
N MET A 103 9.68 8.24 4.56
CA MET A 103 10.03 9.42 3.78
C MET A 103 8.81 10.31 3.61
N SER A 104 9.04 11.62 3.60
CA SER A 104 8.07 12.61 3.13
C SER A 104 8.70 13.60 2.19
N VAL A 105 7.93 13.97 1.16
CA VAL A 105 8.28 15.00 0.20
C VAL A 105 7.16 16.04 0.21
N ARG A 106 7.53 17.30 0.34
CA ARG A 106 6.59 18.43 0.36
C ARG A 106 7.11 19.48 -0.62
N ASP A 107 6.37 19.68 -1.69
CA ASP A 107 6.60 20.73 -2.67
C ASP A 107 5.43 21.74 -2.62
N LYS A 108 5.46 22.76 -3.49
CA LYS A 108 4.38 23.77 -3.55
C LYS A 108 3.04 23.15 -3.98
N ASP A 109 3.13 22.22 -4.92
CA ASP A 109 1.96 21.73 -5.66
C ASP A 109 1.52 20.35 -5.17
N LYS A 110 2.37 19.63 -4.42
CA LYS A 110 2.12 18.26 -3.95
C LYS A 110 2.74 17.92 -2.59
N ASP A 111 2.04 17.07 -1.86
CA ASP A 111 2.49 16.41 -0.64
C ASP A 111 2.54 14.89 -0.87
N MET A 112 3.62 14.22 -0.46
CA MET A 112 3.80 12.78 -0.61
C MET A 112 4.42 12.17 0.64
N LYS A 113 3.95 10.97 1.03
CA LYS A 113 4.48 10.18 2.14
C LYS A 113 4.63 8.72 1.76
N PHE A 114 5.73 8.13 2.23
CA PHE A 114 5.97 6.69 2.24
C PHE A 114 5.94 6.20 3.68
N LEU A 115 5.15 5.17 3.94
CA LEU A 115 4.99 4.54 5.24
C LEU A 115 5.19 3.04 5.12
N ILE A 116 5.76 2.42 6.16
CA ILE A 116 5.87 0.96 6.24
C ILE A 116 5.15 0.42 7.45
N LYS A 117 4.67 -0.80 7.32
CA LYS A 117 4.21 -1.60 8.44
C LYS A 117 5.13 -2.79 8.59
N GLU A 118 5.72 -2.91 9.77
CA GLU A 118 6.60 -4.03 10.10
C GLU A 118 5.87 -5.12 10.87
N LYS A 119 6.26 -6.37 10.60
CA LYS A 119 5.80 -7.54 11.34
C LYS A 119 6.94 -8.53 11.47
N ASN A 120 7.30 -8.87 12.70
CA ASN A 120 8.40 -9.78 13.02
C ASN A 120 9.76 -9.35 12.43
N GLY A 121 10.05 -8.04 12.41
CA GLY A 121 11.31 -7.49 11.88
C GLY A 121 11.43 -7.53 10.36
N LYS A 122 10.32 -7.74 9.64
CA LYS A 122 10.23 -7.61 8.19
C LYS A 122 9.15 -6.59 7.82
N VAL A 123 9.33 -5.91 6.69
CA VAL A 123 8.29 -5.04 6.13
C VAL A 123 7.20 -5.93 5.51
N ASP A 124 5.98 -5.87 6.06
CA ASP A 124 4.80 -6.60 5.58
C ASP A 124 3.96 -5.75 4.62
N GLU A 125 4.07 -4.42 4.71
CA GLU A 125 3.37 -3.48 3.84
C GLU A 125 4.16 -2.19 3.63
N LEU A 126 4.11 -1.66 2.40
CA LEU A 126 4.57 -0.34 2.00
C LEU A 126 3.38 0.44 1.45
N LEU A 127 3.12 1.60 2.04
CA LEU A 127 2.04 2.51 1.68
C LEU A 127 2.63 3.84 1.17
N MET A 128 2.19 4.27 0.01
CA MET A 128 2.46 5.58 -0.56
C MET A 128 1.16 6.37 -0.65
N ILE A 129 1.17 7.62 -0.17
CA ILE A 129 0.05 8.56 -0.33
C ILE A 129 0.61 9.85 -0.92
N MET A 130 0.04 10.30 -2.04
CA MET A 130 0.36 11.55 -2.70
C MET A 130 -0.93 12.34 -2.97
N GLY A 131 -0.88 13.64 -2.73
CA GLY A 131 -1.94 14.55 -3.14
C GLY A 131 -1.36 15.85 -3.67
N GLY A 132 -1.75 16.18 -4.89
CA GLY A 132 -1.47 17.43 -5.55
C GLY A 132 -2.67 18.37 -5.60
N ASP A 133 -2.49 19.52 -6.25
CA ASP A 133 -3.59 20.43 -6.57
C ASP A 133 -4.60 19.79 -7.55
N HIS A 134 -4.09 18.97 -8.49
CA HIS A 134 -4.90 18.37 -9.56
C HIS A 134 -5.00 16.85 -9.56
N GLU A 135 -4.33 16.20 -8.61
CA GLU A 135 -4.22 14.75 -8.59
C GLU A 135 -4.21 14.19 -7.17
N PHE A 136 -4.61 12.94 -7.04
CA PHE A 136 -4.45 12.15 -5.83
C PHE A 136 -4.06 10.73 -6.22
N PHE A 137 -3.10 10.18 -5.48
CA PHE A 137 -2.61 8.84 -5.70
C PHE A 137 -2.37 8.16 -4.36
N ILE A 138 -2.87 6.94 -4.20
CA ILE A 138 -2.55 6.08 -3.06
C ILE A 138 -2.25 4.68 -3.57
N LEU A 139 -1.16 4.13 -3.07
CA LEU A 139 -0.68 2.81 -3.45
C LEU A 139 -0.27 2.04 -2.20
N THR A 140 -0.69 0.77 -2.12
CA THR A 140 -0.17 -0.16 -1.14
C THR A 140 0.38 -1.42 -1.81
N ILE A 141 1.55 -1.84 -1.37
CA ILE A 141 2.16 -3.14 -1.67
C ILE A 141 2.21 -3.92 -0.36
N PHE A 142 1.76 -5.16 -0.35
CA PHE A 142 1.81 -6.02 0.84
C PHE A 142 2.35 -7.40 0.50
N GLY A 143 3.12 -7.99 1.42
CA GLY A 143 3.88 -9.22 1.15
C GLY A 143 5.08 -9.37 2.08
N GLU A 144 6.13 -10.04 1.63
CA GLU A 144 7.44 -9.94 2.25
C GLU A 144 8.28 -8.96 1.42
N ILE A 145 8.39 -7.72 1.90
CA ILE A 145 8.95 -6.61 1.13
C ILE A 145 10.39 -6.36 1.53
N ASP A 146 11.28 -6.36 0.55
CA ASP A 146 12.63 -5.81 0.67
C ASP A 146 12.64 -4.40 0.09
N LEU A 147 12.76 -3.39 0.96
CA LEU A 147 12.75 -1.98 0.58
C LEU A 147 13.82 -1.62 -0.46
N LYS A 148 14.95 -2.33 -0.46
CA LYS A 148 16.02 -2.12 -1.45
C LYS A 148 15.59 -2.53 -2.85
N GLN A 149 14.71 -3.53 -2.93
CA GLN A 149 14.21 -4.05 -4.21
C GLN A 149 12.95 -3.33 -4.69
N VAL A 150 12.28 -2.54 -3.85
CA VAL A 150 11.03 -1.82 -4.22
C VAL A 150 11.25 -0.89 -5.41
N ALA A 151 12.38 -0.18 -5.45
CA ALA A 151 12.73 0.67 -6.58
C ALA A 151 12.83 -0.14 -7.90
N LYS A 152 13.43 -1.33 -7.84
CA LYS A 152 13.52 -2.22 -9.01
C LYS A 152 12.15 -2.75 -9.43
N ILE A 153 11.30 -3.09 -8.46
CA ILE A 153 9.91 -3.53 -8.69
C ILE A 153 9.11 -2.42 -9.40
N SER A 154 9.24 -1.17 -8.96
CA SER A 154 8.57 -0.02 -9.60
C SER A 154 8.92 0.10 -11.08
N ARG A 155 10.22 0.02 -11.43
CA ARG A 155 10.67 0.08 -12.82
C ARG A 155 10.16 -1.09 -13.65
N ALA A 156 10.18 -2.30 -13.10
CA ALA A 156 9.70 -3.50 -13.80
C ALA A 156 8.18 -3.49 -14.02
N MET A 157 7.43 -2.84 -13.13
CA MET A 157 5.98 -2.76 -13.20
C MET A 157 5.45 -1.44 -13.78
N ASP A 158 6.34 -0.53 -14.20
CA ASP A 158 6.02 0.82 -14.70
C ASP A 158 5.10 1.60 -13.75
N ILE A 159 5.43 1.58 -12.45
CA ILE A 159 4.65 2.27 -11.41
C ILE A 159 5.25 3.63 -11.12
N ASP A 160 4.58 4.67 -11.62
CA ASP A 160 4.92 6.07 -11.36
C ASP A 160 4.91 6.42 -9.85
N GLY A 161 5.93 7.16 -9.43
CA GLY A 161 6.03 7.81 -8.12
C GLY A 161 6.82 7.01 -7.06
N LEU A 162 7.07 5.73 -7.29
CA LEU A 162 7.92 4.90 -6.43
C LEU A 162 9.42 5.13 -6.66
N GLU A 163 9.82 5.85 -7.72
CA GLU A 163 11.23 6.13 -8.05
C GLU A 163 11.90 6.97 -6.97
N GLN A 164 11.12 7.71 -6.18
CA GLN A 164 11.63 8.52 -5.07
C GLN A 164 12.27 7.66 -3.96
N LEU A 165 11.93 6.37 -3.90
CA LEU A 165 12.55 5.40 -2.98
C LEU A 165 13.97 5.00 -3.40
N GLU A 166 14.39 5.21 -4.66
CA GLU A 166 15.78 4.97 -5.10
C GLU A 166 16.79 5.77 -4.29
N LYS A 167 16.38 6.93 -3.77
CA LYS A 167 17.21 7.79 -2.91
C LYS A 167 17.57 7.13 -1.58
N LEU A 168 16.89 6.06 -1.18
CA LEU A 168 17.18 5.31 0.05
C LEU A 168 18.31 4.28 -0.14
N ASP A 169 18.57 3.84 -1.37
CA ASP A 169 19.61 2.83 -1.69
C ASP A 169 20.99 3.48 -1.92
N GLY A 170 21.05 4.81 -2.05
CA GLY A 170 22.25 5.58 -2.38
C GLY A 170 23.19 5.94 -1.21
N ASN A 171 23.09 5.29 -0.05
CA ASN A 171 24.00 5.45 1.09
C ASN A 171 24.59 4.12 1.57
#